data_AF-A0A5D3JDR6-F1
#
_entry.id   AF-A0A5D3JDR6-F1
#
_cell.length_a   1.000
_cell.length_b   1.000
_cell.length_c   1.000
_cell.angle_alpha   90.00
_cell.angle_beta   90.00
_cell.angle_gamma   90.00
#
_symmetry.space_group_name_H-M   'P 1'
#
loop_
_entity.id
_entity.type
_entity.pdbx_description
1 polymer ?
#
loop_
_entity_poly.entity_id
_entity_poly.type
_entity_poly.pdbx_seq_one_letter_code
_entity_poly.pdbx_strand_id
1 'polypeptide(L)'
;DVGLARCSSEEKALAKAKKDKLTVSIGEFCSKKVLGICLEKKRSYCQFDSKLAQIVQQQGRNGQLHIGFGGASSPDCRGITTAELQGIDFNKLDFTNFMDDLMKNQKIPENDVLTNKTKERIKEIMSQQSAQ
;
A
#
# COMPACT_ATOMS: atom_id res chain seq x y z
N ASP A 1 32.93 -7.39 -22.50
CA ASP A 1 31.72 -7.07 -21.72
C ASP A 1 31.28 -8.34 -21.00
N VAL A 2 31.81 -8.59 -19.80
CA VAL A 2 31.58 -9.84 -19.04
C VAL A 2 30.32 -9.67 -18.22
N GLY A 3 29.16 -10.04 -18.80
CA GLY A 3 27.98 -10.51 -18.08
C GLY A 3 27.53 -9.72 -16.84
N LEU A 4 27.66 -8.39 -16.85
CA LEU A 4 27.29 -7.53 -15.73
C LEU A 4 25.75 -7.54 -15.55
N ALA A 5 25.32 -8.36 -14.59
CA ALA A 5 24.08 -8.32 -13.81
C ALA A 5 22.91 -7.52 -14.44
N ARG A 6 22.17 -8.14 -15.35
CA ARG A 6 20.83 -7.65 -15.71
C ARG A 6 19.84 -8.23 -14.71
N CYS A 7 19.18 -7.37 -13.93
CA CYS A 7 18.04 -7.78 -13.11
C CYS A 7 16.95 -8.40 -14.01
N SER A 8 16.29 -9.44 -13.52
CA SER A 8 15.12 -10.04 -14.18
C SER A 8 13.96 -9.04 -14.28
N SER A 9 12.97 -9.33 -15.12
CA SER A 9 11.72 -8.57 -15.20
C SER A 9 11.04 -8.44 -13.84
N GLU A 10 11.02 -9.54 -13.08
CA GLU A 10 10.42 -9.65 -11.76
C GLU A 10 11.19 -8.81 -10.74
N GLU A 11 12.52 -8.82 -10.79
CA GLU A 11 13.35 -7.99 -9.91
C GLU A 11 13.18 -6.50 -10.19
N LYS A 12 13.00 -6.11 -11.46
CA LYS A 12 12.69 -4.72 -11.83
C LYS A 12 11.30 -4.31 -11.36
N ALA A 13 10.30 -5.19 -11.52
CA ALA A 13 8.94 -4.95 -11.02
C ALA A 13 8.93 -4.82 -9.49
N LEU A 14 9.66 -5.67 -8.79
CA LEU A 14 9.85 -5.59 -7.35
C LEU A 14 10.55 -4.29 -6.94
N ALA A 15 11.59 -3.87 -7.67
CA ALA A 15 12.27 -2.60 -7.40
C ALA A 15 11.31 -1.40 -7.52
N LYS A 16 10.42 -1.42 -8.52
CA LYS A 16 9.35 -0.42 -8.64
C LYS A 16 8.38 -0.49 -7.46
N ALA A 17 7.87 -1.68 -7.10
CA ALA A 17 6.96 -1.84 -5.97
C ALA A 17 7.58 -1.36 -4.64
N LYS A 18 8.89 -1.59 -4.43
CA LYS A 18 9.64 -1.06 -3.28
C LYS A 18 9.71 0.46 -3.29
N LYS A 19 10.02 1.07 -4.44
CA LYS A 19 10.04 2.54 -4.60
C LYS A 19 8.67 3.14 -4.32
N ASP A 20 7.60 2.47 -4.76
CA ASP A 20 6.22 2.89 -4.58
C ASP A 20 5.69 2.57 -3.16
N LYS A 21 6.52 2.02 -2.27
CA LYS A 21 6.19 1.63 -0.89
C LYS A 21 5.03 0.62 -0.80
N LEU A 22 4.97 -0.31 -1.74
CA LEU A 22 3.93 -1.34 -1.84
C LEU A 22 4.35 -2.69 -1.24
N THR A 23 5.52 -2.77 -0.61
CA THR A 23 6.11 -4.03 -0.17
C THR A 23 6.39 -4.08 1.32
N VAL A 24 6.27 -5.25 1.93
CA VAL A 24 6.82 -5.58 3.25
C VAL A 24 7.98 -6.56 3.07
N SER A 25 9.14 -6.27 3.69
CA SER A 25 10.30 -7.17 3.68
C SER A 25 10.11 -8.28 4.70
N ILE A 26 10.24 -9.54 4.27
CA ILE A 26 10.07 -10.71 5.14
C ILE A 26 11.41 -11.18 5.71
N GLY A 27 12.46 -11.11 4.89
CA GLY A 27 13.82 -11.44 5.32
C GLY A 27 14.68 -11.98 4.18
N GLU A 28 15.82 -12.55 4.55
CA GLU A 28 16.80 -13.12 3.63
C GLU A 28 16.94 -14.63 3.89
N PHE A 29 17.09 -15.42 2.83
CA PHE A 29 17.32 -16.85 2.92
C PHE A 29 18.36 -17.31 1.91
N CYS A 30 18.99 -18.45 2.19
CA CYS A 30 19.93 -19.07 1.27
C CYS A 30 19.17 -19.84 0.19
N SER A 31 19.20 -19.35 -1.04
CA SER A 31 18.56 -20.00 -2.19
C SER A 31 19.45 -21.05 -2.85
N LYS A 32 20.77 -20.95 -2.69
CA LYS A 32 21.73 -21.93 -3.17
C LYS A 32 22.78 -22.20 -2.10
N LYS A 33 22.81 -23.44 -1.61
CA LYS A 33 23.74 -23.91 -0.58
C LYS A 33 24.54 -25.09 -1.13
N VAL A 34 25.87 -25.07 -0.95
CA VAL A 34 26.78 -26.15 -1.36
C VAL A 34 27.76 -26.41 -0.20
N LEU A 35 27.88 -27.66 0.23
CA LEU A 35 28.73 -28.06 1.36
C LEU A 35 28.51 -27.22 2.64
N GLY A 36 27.26 -26.85 2.91
CA GLY A 36 26.90 -26.00 4.07
C GLY A 36 27.11 -24.50 3.87
N ILE A 37 27.86 -24.08 2.84
CA ILE A 37 28.16 -22.68 2.53
C ILE A 37 27.04 -22.11 1.64
N CYS A 38 26.57 -20.90 1.97
CA CYS A 38 25.58 -20.21 1.15
C CYS A 38 26.25 -19.47 -0.01
N LEU A 39 25.95 -19.87 -1.24
CA LEU A 39 26.48 -19.26 -2.45
C LEU A 39 25.57 -18.16 -3.01
N GLU A 40 24.26 -18.25 -2.76
CA GLU A 40 23.28 -17.28 -3.27
C GLU A 40 22.21 -17.00 -2.22
N LYS A 41 22.09 -15.74 -1.83
CA LYS A 41 21.07 -15.23 -0.90
C LYS A 41 19.97 -14.52 -1.67
N LYS A 42 18.72 -14.80 -1.32
CA LYS A 42 17.55 -14.09 -1.84
C LYS A 42 16.84 -13.39 -0.70
N ARG A 43 16.24 -12.23 -1.01
CA ARG A 43 15.37 -11.50 -0.09
C ARG A 43 13.92 -11.65 -0.52
N SER A 44 13.07 -11.94 0.44
CA SER A 44 11.64 -12.17 0.23
C SER A 44 10.82 -10.98 0.67
N TYR A 45 9.77 -10.69 -0.10
CA TYR A 45 8.88 -9.55 0.11
C TYR A 45 7.45 -9.96 -0.19
N CYS A 46 6.50 -9.44 0.59
CA CYS A 46 5.09 -9.42 0.20
C CYS A 46 4.79 -8.09 -0.50
N GLN A 47 4.24 -8.16 -1.71
CA GLN A 47 3.77 -7.00 -2.47
C GLN A 47 2.24 -6.90 -2.34
N PHE A 48 1.74 -5.68 -2.20
CA PHE A 48 0.31 -5.36 -2.12
C PHE A 48 -0.11 -4.38 -3.21
N ASP A 49 -1.40 -4.36 -3.54
CA ASP A 49 -1.93 -3.55 -4.65
C ASP A 49 -1.93 -2.04 -4.38
N SER A 50 -1.84 -1.63 -3.11
CA SER A 50 -1.86 -0.22 -2.72
C SER A 50 -1.07 0.04 -1.43
N LYS A 51 -0.68 1.31 -1.22
CA LYS A 51 -0.08 1.76 0.04
C LYS A 51 -1.01 1.54 1.22
N LEU A 52 -2.32 1.75 1.04
CA LEU A 52 -3.31 1.50 2.08
C LEU A 52 -3.32 0.02 2.48
N ALA A 53 -3.36 -0.89 1.50
CA ALA A 53 -3.31 -2.33 1.77
C ALA A 53 -2.00 -2.71 2.46
N GLN A 54 -0.86 -2.16 2.02
CA GLN A 54 0.44 -2.38 2.66
C GLN A 54 0.43 -1.95 4.14
N ILE A 55 -0.11 -0.77 4.45
CA ILE A 55 -0.19 -0.24 5.82
C ILE A 55 -1.07 -1.12 6.69
N VAL A 56 -2.28 -1.48 6.23
CA VAL A 56 -3.21 -2.33 6.99
C VAL A 56 -2.57 -3.70 7.26
N GLN A 57 -1.87 -4.27 6.28
CA GLN A 57 -1.20 -5.56 6.44
C GLN A 57 -0.01 -5.48 7.39
N GLN A 58 0.83 -4.46 7.27
CA GLN A 58 2.03 -4.33 8.10
C GLN A 58 1.69 -3.90 9.53
N GLN A 59 0.98 -2.78 9.68
CA GLN A 59 0.73 -2.18 10.98
C GLN A 59 -0.48 -2.81 11.67
N GLY A 60 -1.51 -3.20 10.92
CA GLY A 60 -2.71 -3.85 11.46
C GLY A 60 -2.50 -5.34 11.70
N ARG A 61 -2.43 -6.14 10.63
CA ARG A 61 -2.30 -7.62 10.72
C ARG A 61 -1.05 -8.03 11.50
N ASN A 62 0.13 -7.48 11.16
CA ASN A 62 1.36 -7.86 11.87
C ASN A 62 1.58 -7.07 13.17
N GLY A 63 1.35 -5.75 13.17
CA GLY A 63 1.60 -4.92 14.35
C GLY A 63 0.60 -5.12 15.48
N GLN A 64 -0.71 -5.00 15.21
CA GLN A 64 -1.75 -5.06 16.24
C GLN A 64 -2.24 -6.48 16.52
N LEU A 65 -2.44 -7.30 15.48
CA LEU A 65 -2.95 -8.67 15.65
C LEU A 65 -1.85 -9.71 15.82
N HIS A 66 -0.58 -9.32 15.68
CA HIS A 66 0.59 -10.21 15.78
C HIS A 66 0.59 -11.39 14.79
N ILE A 67 -0.11 -11.24 13.65
CA ILE A 67 -0.14 -12.24 12.59
C ILE A 67 1.01 -11.93 11.62
N GLY A 68 2.07 -12.74 11.69
CA GLY A 68 3.30 -12.57 10.90
C GLY A 68 3.18 -12.96 9.43
N PHE A 69 4.20 -12.64 8.64
CA PHE A 69 4.28 -12.95 7.21
C PHE A 69 5.07 -14.25 6.91
N GLY A 70 5.14 -15.17 7.87
CA GLY A 70 5.93 -16.40 7.72
C GLY A 70 7.44 -16.15 7.65
N GLY A 71 8.18 -17.13 7.12
CA GLY A 71 9.64 -17.08 6.98
C GLY A 71 10.07 -16.61 5.59
N ALA A 72 11.29 -16.10 5.45
CA ALA A 72 11.78 -15.59 4.17
C ALA A 72 11.74 -16.61 3.02
N SER A 73 11.97 -17.91 3.30
CA SER A 73 11.86 -18.98 2.31
C SER A 73 10.44 -19.51 2.09
N SER A 74 9.48 -19.12 2.95
CA SER A 74 8.08 -19.54 2.90
C SER A 74 7.18 -18.43 3.45
N PRO A 75 7.04 -17.31 2.71
CA PRO A 75 6.28 -16.17 3.18
C PRO A 75 4.77 -16.44 3.14
N ASP A 76 4.03 -15.92 4.12
CA ASP A 76 2.58 -15.82 4.12
C ASP A 76 2.15 -14.39 3.74
N CYS A 77 1.89 -14.18 2.45
CA CYS A 77 1.47 -12.89 1.88
C CYS A 77 -0.05 -12.77 1.70
N ARG A 78 -0.85 -13.63 2.34
CA ARG A 78 -2.31 -13.60 2.17
C ARG A 78 -2.90 -12.25 2.57
N GLY A 79 -4.07 -11.96 2.00
CA GLY A 79 -4.94 -10.87 2.45
C GLY A 79 -5.34 -11.03 3.92
N ILE A 80 -5.57 -9.90 4.59
CA ILE A 80 -6.28 -9.88 5.86
C ILE A 80 -7.73 -10.35 5.63
N THR A 81 -8.26 -11.16 6.53
CA THR A 81 -9.65 -11.59 6.50
C THR A 81 -10.58 -10.50 7.07
N THR A 82 -11.87 -10.60 6.83
CA THR A 82 -12.85 -9.66 7.37
C THR A 82 -12.88 -9.64 8.90
N ALA A 83 -12.79 -10.81 9.54
CA ALA A 83 -12.75 -10.93 11.00
C ALA A 83 -11.48 -10.31 11.60
N GLU A 84 -10.32 -10.54 10.98
CA GLU A 84 -9.06 -9.89 11.39
C GLU A 84 -9.15 -8.37 11.20
N LEU A 85 -9.71 -7.91 10.08
CA LEU A 85 -9.85 -6.48 9.79
C LEU A 85 -10.66 -5.74 10.86
N GLN A 86 -11.71 -6.38 11.38
CA GLN A 86 -12.54 -5.84 12.47
C GLN A 86 -11.78 -5.68 13.79
N GLY A 87 -10.71 -6.44 13.99
CA GLY A 87 -9.86 -6.37 15.18
C GLY A 87 -8.82 -5.25 15.15
N ILE A 88 -8.71 -4.49 14.05
CA ILE A 88 -7.72 -3.43 13.90
C ILE A 88 -8.31 -2.08 14.33
N ASP A 89 -7.58 -1.38 15.20
CA ASP A 89 -7.82 0.02 15.50
C ASP A 89 -7.14 0.90 14.45
N PHE A 90 -7.94 1.42 13.52
CA PHE A 90 -7.47 2.26 12.42
C PHE A 90 -6.91 3.61 12.89
N ASN A 91 -7.28 4.09 14.09
CA ASN A 91 -6.75 5.35 14.62
C ASN A 91 -5.27 5.26 15.01
N LYS A 92 -4.75 4.04 15.18
CA LYS A 92 -3.35 3.77 15.53
C LYS A 92 -2.47 3.45 14.32
N LEU A 93 -3.04 3.46 13.12
CA LEU A 93 -2.28 3.23 11.89
C LEU A 93 -1.75 4.56 11.35
N ASP A 94 -0.48 4.58 10.95
CA ASP A 94 0.13 5.72 10.28
C ASP A 94 -0.14 5.67 8.77
N PHE A 95 -1.02 6.58 8.32
CA PHE A 95 -1.39 6.75 6.92
C PHE A 95 -0.66 7.87 6.20
N THR A 96 0.35 8.52 6.81
CA THR A 96 1.03 9.70 6.23
C THR A 96 1.50 9.43 4.79
N ASN A 97 2.15 8.28 4.57
CA ASN A 97 2.65 7.88 3.25
C ASN A 97 1.56 7.66 2.18
N PHE A 98 0.34 7.32 2.60
CA PHE A 98 -0.82 7.17 1.72
C PHE A 98 -1.48 8.53 1.47
N MET A 99 -1.61 9.37 2.49
CA MET A 99 -2.21 10.71 2.38
C MET A 99 -1.39 11.63 1.49
N ASP A 100 -0.05 11.58 1.55
CA ASP A 100 0.82 12.33 0.65
C ASP A 100 0.55 12.04 -0.83
N ASP A 101 0.27 10.77 -1.16
CA ASP A 101 -0.06 10.37 -2.52
C ASP A 101 -1.49 10.76 -2.90
N LEU A 102 -2.43 10.62 -1.96
CA LEU A 102 -3.81 11.01 -2.19
C LEU A 102 -3.89 12.50 -2.53
N MET A 103 -3.22 13.35 -1.75
CA MET A 103 -3.23 14.81 -1.94
C MET A 103 -2.52 15.25 -3.23
N LYS A 104 -1.47 14.54 -3.66
CA LYS A 104 -0.80 14.82 -4.94
C LYS A 104 -1.66 14.45 -6.16
N ASN A 105 -2.48 13.41 -6.03
CA ASN A 105 -3.27 12.88 -7.14
C ASN A 105 -4.72 13.39 -7.15
N GLN A 106 -5.21 13.96 -6.04
CA GLN A 106 -6.49 14.65 -6.01
C GLN A 106 -6.35 16.02 -6.67
N LYS A 107 -7.08 16.22 -7.79
CA LYS A 107 -7.51 17.55 -8.19
C LYS A 107 -8.58 18.01 -7.20
N ILE A 108 -8.17 18.64 -6.11
CA ILE A 108 -9.10 19.38 -5.25
C ILE A 108 -9.68 20.48 -6.13
N PRO A 109 -11.02 20.50 -6.37
CA PRO A 109 -11.63 21.56 -7.15
C PRO A 109 -11.27 22.89 -6.49
N GLU A 110 -10.79 23.86 -7.26
CA GLU A 110 -10.58 25.21 -6.74
C GLU A 110 -11.86 25.70 -6.08
N ASN A 111 -11.70 26.54 -5.04
CA ASN A 111 -12.82 27.06 -4.26
C ASN A 111 -13.91 27.70 -5.13
N ASP A 112 -13.57 28.22 -6.32
CA ASP A 112 -14.53 28.76 -7.28
C ASP A 112 -15.52 27.71 -7.81
N VAL A 113 -15.08 26.46 -8.05
CA VAL A 113 -15.97 25.38 -8.48
C VAL A 113 -16.96 25.04 -7.37
N LEU A 114 -16.49 24.98 -6.12
CA LEU A 114 -17.35 24.72 -4.96
C LEU A 114 -18.32 25.89 -4.71
N THR A 115 -17.83 27.12 -4.85
CA THR A 115 -18.62 28.35 -4.66
C THR A 115 -19.69 28.49 -5.74
N ASN A 116 -19.36 28.21 -7.00
CA ASN A 116 -20.34 28.21 -8.10
C ASN A 116 -21.37 27.09 -7.92
N LYS A 117 -20.96 25.88 -7.53
CA LYS A 117 -21.89 24.79 -7.25
C LYS A 117 -22.82 25.10 -6.07
N THR A 118 -22.32 25.83 -5.08
CA THR A 118 -23.11 26.30 -3.93
C THR A 118 -24.08 27.41 -4.35
N LYS A 119 -23.65 28.36 -5.19
CA LYS A 119 -24.51 29.40 -5.77
C LYS A 119 -25.64 28.80 -6.60
N GLU A 120 -25.35 27.84 -7.47
CA GLU A 120 -26.37 27.13 -8.27
C GLU A 120 -27.39 26.42 -7.37
N ARG A 121 -26.92 25.73 -6.33
CA ARG A 121 -27.80 25.07 -5.34
C ARG A 121 -28.68 26.06 -4.57
N ILE A 122 -28.13 27.20 -4.17
CA ILE A 122 -28.92 28.27 -3.53
C ILE A 122 -29.97 28.80 -4.50
N LYS A 123 -29.62 28.98 -5.77
CA LYS A 123 -30.53 29.46 -6.82
C LYS A 123 -31.69 28.48 -7.06
N GLU A 124 -31.43 27.17 -7.09
CA GLU A 124 -32.46 26.12 -7.16
C GLU A 124 -33.40 26.12 -5.95
N ILE A 125 -32.85 26.29 -4.74
CA ILE A 125 -33.66 26.35 -3.51
C ILE A 125 -34.56 27.59 -3.50
N MET A 126 -34.02 28.74 -3.94
CA MET A 126 -34.77 29.99 -4.00
C MET A 126 -35.88 29.96 -5.06
N SER A 127 -35.65 29.33 -6.22
CA SER A 127 -36.68 29.21 -7.26
C SER A 127 -37.81 28.26 -6.86
N GLN A 128 -37.53 27.21 -6.10
CA GLN A 128 -38.55 26.33 -5.52
C GLN A 128 -39.38 27.02 -4.43
N GLN A 129 -38.79 27.93 -3.65
CA GLN A 129 -39.53 28.72 -2.65
C GLN A 129 -40.45 29.77 -3.26
N SER A 130 -40.12 30.33 -4.43
CA SER A 130 -40.99 31.31 -5.11
C SER A 130 -42.21 30.71 -5.83
N ALA A 131 -42.33 29.37 -5.86
CA ALA A 131 -43.43 28.66 -6.50
C ALA A 131 -44.50 28.15 -5.50
N GLN A 132 -44.44 28.60 -4.23
CA GLN A 132 -45.39 28.30 -3.15
C GLN A 132 -46.05 29.57 -2.62
#